data_AF-X1TNZ0-F1
#
_entry.id   AF-X1TNZ0-F1
#
_cell.length_a   1.000
_cell.length_b   1.000
_cell.length_c   1.000
_cell.angle_alpha   90.00
_cell.angle_beta   90.00
_cell.angle_gamma   90.00
#
_symmetry.space_group_name_H-M   'P 1'
#
loop_
_entity.id
_entity.type
_entity.pdbx_description
1 polymer ?
#
loop_
_entity_poly.entity_id
_entity_poly.type
_entity_poly.pdbx_seq_one_letter_code
_entity_poly.pdbx_strand_id
1 'polypeptide(L)'
;MALQGDTSDNVPGVPLIGEMNAVKLIQQYGSLDKLYKHADEVKGKRGENLRKFKEQAYLSKELVTINCEVPLKINYDSLELTEPDKTKLS
;
A
#
# COMPACT_ATOMS: atom_id res chain seq x y z
N MET A 1 -3.54 2.58 -3.47
CA MET A 1 -3.73 1.85 -2.20
C MET A 1 -3.80 2.78 -0.99
N ALA A 2 -2.73 3.47 -0.58
CA ALA A 2 -2.74 4.32 0.64
C ALA A 2 -3.95 5.28 0.80
N LEU A 3 -4.41 5.92 -0.29
CA LEU A 3 -5.56 6.84 -0.26
C LEU A 3 -6.91 6.14 -0.42
N GLN A 4 -6.98 5.10 -1.25
CA GLN A 4 -8.25 4.44 -1.59
C GLN A 4 -8.65 3.35 -0.61
N GLY A 5 -7.69 2.85 0.18
CA GLY A 5 -7.84 1.66 1.00
C GLY A 5 -7.75 0.37 0.19
N ASP A 6 -7.92 -0.73 0.90
CA ASP A 6 -8.14 -2.07 0.38
C ASP A 6 -9.08 -2.79 1.34
N THR A 7 -10.32 -3.03 0.90
CA THR A 7 -11.33 -3.65 1.75
C THR A 7 -11.07 -5.14 2.00
N SER A 8 -10.38 -5.82 1.10
CA SER A 8 -10.08 -7.24 1.24
C SER A 8 -9.05 -7.46 2.35
N ASP A 9 -8.06 -6.56 2.44
CA ASP A 9 -6.97 -6.61 3.42
C ASP A 9 -7.21 -5.72 4.67
N ASN A 10 -8.44 -5.23 4.86
CA ASN A 10 -8.81 -4.31 5.94
C ASN A 10 -7.94 -3.04 6.03
N VAL A 11 -7.42 -2.58 4.90
CA VAL A 11 -6.66 -1.33 4.82
C VAL A 11 -7.65 -0.17 4.64
N PRO A 12 -7.76 0.77 5.59
CA PRO A 12 -8.87 1.71 5.64
C PRO A 12 -8.80 2.86 4.62
N GLY A 13 -7.61 3.31 4.22
CA GLY A 13 -7.46 4.42 3.28
C GLY A 13 -7.95 5.77 3.81
N VAL A 14 -8.44 6.65 2.94
CA VAL A 14 -9.06 7.94 3.30
C VAL A 14 -10.55 7.92 2.94
N PRO A 15 -11.46 8.17 3.89
CA PRO A 15 -12.89 8.19 3.59
C PRO A 15 -13.25 9.17 2.47
N LEU A 16 -14.15 8.76 1.57
CA LEU A 16 -14.59 9.52 0.38
C LEU A 16 -13.54 9.71 -0.73
N ILE A 17 -12.36 9.08 -0.62
CA ILE A 17 -11.37 9.02 -1.69
C ILE A 17 -11.35 7.59 -2.24
N GLY A 18 -12.10 7.34 -3.31
CA GLY A 18 -12.01 6.07 -4.06
C GLY A 18 -10.88 6.08 -5.09
N GLU A 19 -10.70 4.95 -5.78
CA GLU A 19 -9.60 4.70 -6.72
C GLU A 19 -9.40 5.80 -7.76
N MET A 20 -10.45 6.17 -8.50
CA MET A 20 -10.35 7.22 -9.51
C MET A 20 -9.82 8.56 -8.96
N ASN A 21 -10.23 8.93 -7.74
CA ASN A 21 -9.78 10.18 -7.14
C ASN A 21 -8.37 10.05 -6.57
N ALA A 22 -8.04 8.91 -5.96
CA ALA A 22 -6.69 8.62 -5.49
C ALA A 22 -5.68 8.70 -6.63
N VAL A 23 -5.99 8.09 -7.79
CA VAL A 23 -5.14 8.14 -8.99
C VAL A 23 -4.96 9.58 -9.46
N LYS A 24 -6.03 10.37 -9.59
CA LYS A 24 -5.95 11.78 -10.00
C LYS A 24 -5.07 12.62 -9.08
N LEU A 25 -5.22 12.46 -7.76
CA LEU A 25 -4.42 13.18 -6.78
C LEU A 25 -2.94 12.80 -6.86
N ILE A 26 -2.64 11.49 -6.98
CA ILE A 26 -1.25 11.05 -7.11
C ILE A 26 -0.64 11.45 -8.44
N GLN A 27 -1.38 11.44 -9.54
CA GLN A 27 -0.89 11.96 -10.83
C GLN A 27 -0.62 13.47 -10.77
N GLN A 28 -1.48 14.23 -10.10
CA GLN A 28 -1.32 15.69 -9.98
C GLN A 28 -0.14 16.08 -9.08
N TYR A 29 0.02 15.45 -7.92
CA TYR A 29 1.01 15.86 -6.92
C TYR A 29 2.25 14.94 -6.87
N GLY A 30 2.22 13.79 -7.53
CA GLY A 30 3.32 12.84 -7.71
C GLY A 30 3.59 11.88 -6.56
N SER A 31 3.29 12.25 -5.31
CA SER A 31 3.47 11.37 -4.14
C SER A 31 2.52 11.74 -3.01
N LEU A 32 2.33 10.83 -2.05
CA LEU A 32 1.52 11.09 -0.86
C LEU A 32 2.06 12.29 -0.07
N ASP A 33 3.38 12.40 0.08
CA ASP A 33 4.02 13.49 0.82
C ASP A 33 3.84 14.84 0.13
N LYS A 34 4.01 14.89 -1.20
CA LYS A 34 3.75 16.10 -1.98
C LYS A 34 2.27 16.46 -1.94
N LEU A 35 1.36 15.49 -2.05
CA LEU A 35 -0.08 15.73 -1.89
C LEU A 35 -0.39 16.40 -0.54
N TYR A 36 0.21 15.92 0.55
CA TYR A 36 -0.03 16.50 1.86
C TYR A 36 0.60 17.88 2.08
N LYS A 37 1.67 18.22 1.37
CA LYS A 37 2.21 19.60 1.33
C LYS A 37 1.26 20.58 0.66
N HIS A 38 0.42 20.10 -0.26
CA HIS A 38 -0.57 20.88 -1.01
C HIS A 38 -2.02 20.55 -0.62
N ALA A 39 -2.24 19.92 0.53
CA ALA A 39 -3.57 19.43 0.91
C ALA A 39 -4.60 20.57 0.99
N ASP A 40 -4.17 21.80 1.29
CA ASP A 40 -5.01 23.00 1.37
C ASP A 40 -5.61 23.43 0.02
N GLU A 41 -5.00 23.04 -1.10
CA GLU A 41 -5.51 23.30 -2.44
C GLU A 41 -6.68 22.37 -2.82
N VAL A 42 -6.79 21.21 -2.16
CA VAL A 42 -7.88 20.25 -2.38
C VAL A 42 -9.14 20.76 -1.69
N LYS A 43 -10.12 21.22 -2.48
CA LYS A 43 -11.35 21.82 -1.96
C LYS A 43 -12.46 20.79 -1.68
N GLY A 44 -13.44 21.23 -0.88
CA GLY A 44 -14.65 20.48 -0.54
C GLY A 44 -14.42 19.31 0.43
N LYS A 45 -15.47 18.51 0.63
CA LYS A 45 -15.49 17.40 1.62
C LYS A 45 -14.34 16.40 1.48
N ARG A 46 -13.87 16.16 0.25
CA ARG A 46 -12.73 15.27 0.00
C ARG A 46 -11.42 15.83 0.54
N GLY A 47 -11.19 17.13 0.38
CA GLY A 47 -10.02 17.81 0.95
C GLY A 47 -10.08 17.88 2.46
N GLU A 48 -11.27 18.14 3.02
CA GLU A 48 -11.49 18.08 4.49
C GLU A 48 -11.13 16.70 5.05
N ASN A 49 -11.63 15.64 4.43
CA ASN A 49 -11.28 14.27 4.83
C ASN A 49 -9.80 13.96 4.62
N LEU A 50 -9.20 14.41 3.51
CA LEU A 50 -7.77 14.21 3.27
C LEU A 50 -6.94 14.76 4.44
N ARG A 51 -7.22 15.99 4.89
CA ARG A 51 -6.55 16.62 6.04
C ARG A 51 -6.87 15.92 7.35
N LYS A 52 -8.14 15.60 7.60
CA LYS A 52 -8.60 14.96 8.85
C LYS A 52 -8.03 13.56 9.05
N PHE A 53 -7.91 12.78 7.97
CA PHE A 53 -7.46 11.38 8.00
C PHE A 53 -6.03 11.23 7.50
N LYS A 54 -5.18 12.26 7.67
CA LYS A 54 -3.78 12.24 7.24
C LYS A 54 -3.03 11.05 7.81
N GLU A 55 -3.08 10.86 9.12
CA GLU A 55 -2.38 9.76 9.80
C GLU A 55 -2.84 8.39 9.29
N GLN A 56 -4.15 8.22 9.06
CA GLN A 56 -4.71 6.99 8.50
C GLN A 56 -4.21 6.70 7.08
N ALA A 57 -3.99 7.72 6.25
CA ALA A 57 -3.40 7.56 4.93
C ALA A 57 -1.94 7.10 5.00
N TYR A 58 -1.16 7.63 5.94
CA TYR A 58 0.22 7.23 6.16
C TYR A 58 0.32 5.81 6.73
N LEU A 59 -0.53 5.46 7.69
CA LEU A 59 -0.65 4.09 8.18
C LEU A 59 -1.04 3.13 7.04
N SER A 60 -2.01 3.51 6.22
CA SER A 60 -2.41 2.70 5.06
C SER A 60 -1.28 2.55 4.05
N LYS A 61 -0.39 3.55 3.89
CA LYS A 61 0.82 3.45 3.07
C LYS A 61 1.79 2.44 3.65
N GLU A 62 2.02 2.48 4.96
CA GLU A 62 2.91 1.55 5.65
C GLU A 62 2.41 0.10 5.50
N LEU A 63 1.14 -0.15 5.78
CA LEU A 63 0.54 -1.48 5.72
C LEU A 63 0.63 -2.14 4.33
N VAL A 64 0.52 -1.35 3.26
CA VAL A 64 0.58 -1.86 1.87
C VAL A 64 1.98 -1.86 1.27
N THR A 65 2.98 -1.36 2.01
CA THR A 65 4.37 -1.37 1.55
C THR A 65 5.00 -2.71 1.89
N ILE A 66 5.44 -3.44 0.86
CA ILE A 66 6.17 -4.71 1.06
C ILE A 66 7.51 -4.41 1.74
N ASN A 67 7.77 -5.08 2.85
CA ASN A 67 9.08 -5.06 3.47
C ASN A 67 10.02 -6.01 2.72
N CYS A 68 10.97 -5.46 1.97
CA CYS A 68 11.96 -6.23 1.21
C CYS A 68 13.21 -6.61 2.02
N GLU A 69 13.32 -6.18 3.28
CA GLU A 69 14.47 -6.41 4.15
C GLU A 69 14.21 -7.54 5.17
N VAL A 70 13.22 -8.38 4.90
CA VAL A 70 12.88 -9.52 5.77
C VAL A 70 14.09 -10.47 5.84
N PRO A 71 14.59 -10.79 7.05
CA PRO A 71 15.74 -11.68 7.19
C PRO A 71 15.35 -13.11 6.79
N LEU A 72 15.85 -13.57 5.64
CA LEU A 72 15.63 -14.93 5.14
C LEU A 72 16.76 -15.84 5.61
N LYS A 73 16.39 -16.89 6.36
CA LYS A 73 17.31 -17.98 6.75
C LYS A 73 17.26 -19.12 5.74
N ILE A 74 17.36 -18.80 4.46
CA ILE A 74 17.30 -19.81 3.39
C ILE A 74 18.61 -19.78 2.58
N ASN A 75 19.13 -20.96 2.26
CA ASN A 75 20.19 -21.07 1.26
C ASN A 75 19.53 -21.12 -0.13
N TYR A 76 19.87 -20.21 -1.03
CA TYR A 76 19.33 -20.21 -2.40
C TYR A 76 19.62 -21.51 -3.15
N ASP A 77 20.73 -22.20 -2.87
CA ASP A 77 21.04 -23.51 -3.48
C ASP A 77 20.00 -24.58 -3.11
N SER A 78 19.33 -24.43 -1.97
CA SER A 78 18.26 -25.36 -1.55
C SER A 78 16.94 -25.18 -2.30
N LEU A 79 16.84 -24.14 -3.14
CA LEU A 79 15.69 -23.87 -4.00
C LEU A 79 15.86 -24.43 -5.42
N GLU A 80 16.99 -25.10 -5.72
CA GLU A 80 17.17 -25.76 -7.00
C GLU A 80 16.10 -26.82 -7.24
N LEU A 81 15.66 -26.92 -8.49
CA LEU A 81 14.70 -27.94 -8.89
C LEU A 81 15.38 -29.31 -8.86
N THR A 82 14.97 -30.16 -7.91
CA THR A 82 15.46 -31.54 -7.79
C THR A 82 14.36 -32.54 -8.14
N GLU A 83 14.77 -33.75 -8.54
CA GLU A 83 13.85 -34.87 -8.66
C GLU A 83 13.12 -35.13 -7.32
N PRO A 84 11.80 -35.39 -7.33
CA PRO A 84 11.07 -35.71 -6.12
C PRO A 84 11.57 -37.00 -5.49
N ASP A 85 11.59 -37.05 -4.16
CA ASP A 85 12.02 -38.23 -3.40
C ASP A 85 10.99 -39.37 -3.55
N LYS A 86 11.26 -40.27 -4.50
CA LYS A 86 10.39 -41.42 -4.83
C LYS A 86 10.21 -42.40 -3.68
N THR A 87 11.10 -42.40 -2.68
CA THR A 87 10.99 -43.29 -1.52
C THR A 87 10.04 -42.78 -0.44
N LYS A 88 9.74 -41.48 -0.43
CA LYS A 88 8.74 -40.86 0.47
C LYS A 88 7.33 -40.78 -0.11
N LEU A 89 7.16 -41.19 -1.36
CA LEU A 89 5.91 -41.11 -2.12
C LEU A 89 5.14 -42.45 -2.18
N SER A 90 5.68 -43.50 -1.55
CA SER A 90 5.05 -44.83 -1.39
C SER A 90 4.51 -45.01 0.02
#